data_AF-A0A5E6NQT3-F1
#
_entry.id   AF-A0A5E6NQT3-F1
#
_cell.length_a   1.000
_cell.length_b   1.000
_cell.length_c   1.000
_cell.angle_alpha   90.00
_cell.angle_beta   90.00
_cell.angle_gamma   90.00
#
_symmetry.space_group_name_H-M   'P 1'
#
loop_
_entity.id
_entity.type
_entity.pdbx_description
1 polymer ?
#
loop_
_entity_poly.entity_id
_entity_poly.type
_entity_poly.pdbx_seq_one_letter_code
_entity_poly.pdbx_strand_id
1 'polypeptide(L)'
;MKKIIPLLTVILLLMTSAHAAWFGDDDKPKTTTAQDHKTYTLKLAETWPSNFPIFGDATKKFKQLAEAMSNGRLKIRIDSKNKHKSALGIFDFVKSGQYDLGHSGSYYWKGKDINTLFFTSMPFDMTATEQHAWFEYGGGQELMDKVYAKHGIKSIIGGNTGNQMGGWFKKEINTIEDLKGLKMRIPGFAGEIMAAVGAKPTNIPAGELYTALDRGTIDALEWVGPSLDLRMGFHKVAPIITQAGMSQAVSYNFSLI
;
A
#
# COMPACT_ATOMS: atom_id res chain seq x y z
N MET A 1 -4.41 -88.83 -37.11
CA MET A 1 -3.25 -88.56 -36.24
C MET A 1 -2.86 -87.11 -36.39
N LYS A 2 -2.77 -86.39 -35.26
CA LYS A 2 -2.73 -84.93 -35.17
C LYS A 2 -1.31 -84.38 -35.43
N LYS A 3 -1.29 -83.21 -36.05
CA LYS A 3 -0.14 -82.41 -36.51
C LYS A 3 0.61 -81.74 -35.35
N ILE A 4 1.94 -81.71 -35.48
CA ILE A 4 2.90 -80.84 -34.78
C ILE A 4 3.55 -80.02 -35.93
N ILE A 5 3.20 -78.73 -36.10
CA ILE A 5 3.98 -77.51 -35.74
C ILE A 5 5.30 -77.42 -36.56
N PRO A 6 5.65 -76.32 -37.27
CA PRO A 6 5.97 -75.05 -36.61
C PRO A 6 5.69 -73.71 -37.31
N LEU A 7 5.17 -72.76 -36.52
CA LEU A 7 5.81 -71.48 -36.16
C LEU A 7 6.34 -70.50 -37.22
N LEU A 8 6.16 -70.70 -38.53
CA LEU A 8 6.61 -69.71 -39.53
C LEU A 8 5.53 -68.73 -40.00
N THR A 9 4.25 -68.98 -39.76
CA THR A 9 3.16 -68.16 -40.31
C THR A 9 2.76 -66.97 -39.42
N VAL A 10 3.26 -66.89 -38.18
CA VAL A 10 2.84 -65.83 -37.23
C VAL A 10 3.76 -64.60 -37.26
N ILE A 11 5.01 -64.73 -37.69
CA ILE A 11 5.95 -63.59 -37.76
C ILE A 11 5.69 -62.69 -38.97
N LEU A 12 5.13 -63.23 -40.08
CA LEU A 12 4.86 -62.44 -41.28
C LEU A 12 3.65 -61.48 -41.14
N LEU A 13 2.79 -61.68 -40.15
CA LEU A 13 1.66 -60.77 -39.87
C LEU A 13 2.01 -59.61 -38.92
N LEU A 14 3.19 -59.62 -38.29
CA LEU A 14 3.60 -58.57 -37.34
C LEU A 14 4.52 -57.50 -37.97
N MET A 15 4.97 -57.68 -39.23
CA MET A 15 5.81 -56.67 -39.91
C MET A 15 5.06 -55.75 -40.88
N THR A 16 3.78 -56.00 -41.19
CA THR A 16 3.00 -55.12 -42.08
C THR A 16 2.19 -54.04 -41.36
N SER A 17 2.13 -54.04 -40.02
CA SER A 17 1.47 -52.98 -39.25
C SER A 17 2.40 -51.82 -38.85
N ALA A 18 3.71 -51.90 -39.13
CA ALA A 18 4.68 -50.86 -38.76
C ALA A 18 4.87 -49.74 -39.81
N HIS A 19 4.19 -49.79 -40.97
CA HIS A 19 4.34 -48.77 -42.02
C HIS A 19 3.13 -47.84 -42.20
N ALA A 20 2.05 -48.00 -41.41
CA ALA A 20 0.87 -47.13 -41.47
C ALA A 20 0.84 -46.05 -40.36
N ALA A 21 1.93 -45.84 -39.63
CA ALA A 21 2.02 -44.87 -38.54
C ALA A 21 2.82 -43.59 -38.90
N TRP A 22 3.14 -43.37 -40.18
CA TRP A 22 3.93 -42.20 -40.62
C TRP A 22 3.14 -41.18 -41.46
N PHE A 23 1.86 -41.42 -41.72
CA PHE A 23 0.95 -40.49 -42.38
C PHE A 23 -0.39 -40.46 -41.64
N GLY A 24 -0.38 -39.94 -40.42
CA GLY A 24 -1.56 -39.83 -39.57
C GLY A 24 -1.73 -38.40 -39.05
N ASP A 25 -2.34 -37.54 -39.87
CA ASP A 25 -3.22 -36.44 -39.45
C ASP A 25 -2.70 -35.53 -38.30
N ASP A 26 -1.58 -34.83 -38.54
CA ASP A 26 -1.05 -33.78 -37.65
C ASP A 26 -1.81 -32.44 -37.75
N ASP A 27 -2.94 -32.39 -38.47
CA ASP A 27 -3.72 -31.16 -38.72
C ASP A 27 -5.07 -31.12 -37.97
N LYS A 28 -5.22 -31.90 -36.89
CA LYS A 28 -6.30 -31.64 -35.93
C LYS A 28 -5.86 -30.52 -34.99
N PRO A 29 -6.60 -29.39 -34.88
CA PRO A 29 -6.30 -28.40 -33.88
C PRO A 29 -6.34 -29.10 -32.53
N LYS A 30 -5.17 -29.21 -31.87
CA LYS A 30 -5.11 -29.57 -30.45
C LYS A 30 -6.03 -28.58 -29.77
N THR A 31 -7.19 -29.07 -29.37
CA THR A 31 -8.11 -28.30 -28.54
C THR A 31 -7.39 -28.21 -27.22
N THR A 32 -6.57 -27.17 -27.08
CA THR A 32 -6.04 -26.72 -25.79
C THR A 32 -7.27 -26.48 -24.96
N THR A 33 -7.62 -27.45 -24.13
CA THR A 33 -8.57 -27.27 -23.06
C THR A 33 -8.00 -26.09 -22.29
N ALA A 34 -8.65 -24.93 -22.39
CA ALA A 34 -8.29 -23.77 -21.61
C ALA A 34 -8.23 -24.27 -20.17
N GLN A 35 -7.03 -24.34 -19.58
CA GLN A 35 -6.93 -24.60 -18.16
C GLN A 35 -7.79 -23.53 -17.50
N ASP A 36 -8.86 -23.95 -16.81
CA ASP A 36 -9.69 -23.06 -16.03
C ASP A 36 -8.82 -22.52 -14.89
N HIS A 37 -8.10 -21.44 -15.18
CA HIS A 37 -7.18 -20.84 -14.24
C HIS A 37 -8.02 -20.09 -13.21
N LYS A 38 -8.22 -20.72 -12.06
CA LYS A 38 -8.90 -20.13 -10.90
C LYS A 38 -8.43 -18.68 -10.70
N THR A 39 -9.39 -17.76 -10.80
CA THR A 39 -9.15 -16.32 -10.64
C THR A 39 -9.50 -15.89 -9.22
N TYR A 40 -8.62 -15.11 -8.60
CA TYR A 40 -8.77 -14.53 -7.27
C TYR A 40 -8.98 -13.03 -7.41
N THR A 41 -10.01 -12.47 -6.78
CA THR A 41 -10.23 -11.02 -6.75
C THR A 41 -10.10 -10.51 -5.33
N LEU A 42 -9.04 -9.74 -5.06
CA LEU A 42 -8.82 -9.06 -3.80
C LEU A 42 -9.41 -7.65 -3.84
N LYS A 43 -9.94 -7.19 -2.71
CA LYS A 43 -10.45 -5.84 -2.49
C LYS A 43 -9.42 -5.04 -1.69
N LEU A 44 -8.96 -3.92 -2.25
CA LEU A 44 -8.07 -2.97 -1.59
C LEU A 44 -8.84 -1.71 -1.19
N ALA A 45 -8.80 -1.33 0.08
CA ALA A 45 -9.25 -0.03 0.56
C ALA A 45 -8.06 0.93 0.72
N GLU A 46 -8.16 2.17 0.24
CA GLU A 46 -7.09 3.17 0.40
C GLU A 46 -7.60 4.43 1.12
N THR A 47 -6.77 5.00 1.98
CA THR A 47 -7.09 6.25 2.71
C THR A 47 -7.37 7.44 1.76
N TRP A 48 -6.84 7.38 0.54
CA TRP A 48 -6.76 8.50 -0.38
C TRP A 48 -8.07 8.72 -1.16
N PRO A 49 -8.32 9.96 -1.63
CA PRO A 49 -9.34 10.21 -2.64
C PRO A 49 -9.07 9.45 -3.94
N SER A 50 -10.12 9.22 -4.74
CA SER A 50 -9.95 8.67 -6.09
C SER A 50 -9.03 9.56 -6.93
N ASN A 51 -8.15 8.93 -7.71
CA ASN A 51 -7.14 9.61 -8.55
C ASN A 51 -6.21 10.55 -7.77
N PHE A 52 -5.88 10.20 -6.52
CA PHE A 52 -4.88 10.94 -5.78
C PHE A 52 -3.46 10.64 -6.32
N PRO A 53 -2.70 11.67 -6.75
CA PRO A 53 -1.35 11.47 -7.28
C PRO A 53 -0.42 10.86 -6.25
N ILE A 54 0.61 10.15 -6.73
CA ILE A 54 1.65 9.49 -5.94
C ILE A 54 1.09 8.35 -5.09
N PHE A 55 0.27 8.62 -4.08
CA PHE A 55 -0.24 7.59 -3.19
C PHE A 55 -1.28 6.67 -3.84
N GLY A 56 -2.18 7.22 -4.66
CA GLY A 56 -3.09 6.42 -5.47
C GLY A 56 -2.42 5.82 -6.69
N ASP A 57 -1.30 6.39 -7.15
CA ASP A 57 -0.50 5.78 -8.22
C ASP A 57 0.25 4.55 -7.72
N ALA A 58 0.70 4.54 -6.46
CA ALA A 58 1.30 3.36 -5.82
C ALA A 58 0.35 2.16 -5.79
N THR A 59 -0.92 2.36 -5.38
CA THR A 59 -1.93 1.28 -5.35
C THR A 59 -2.29 0.79 -6.76
N LYS A 60 -2.41 1.71 -7.72
CA LYS A 60 -2.62 1.37 -9.14
C LYS A 60 -1.44 0.59 -9.72
N LYS A 61 -0.21 0.99 -9.39
CA LYS A 61 1.01 0.28 -9.83
C LYS A 61 1.08 -1.11 -9.23
N PHE A 62 0.76 -1.26 -7.94
CA PHE A 62 0.65 -2.55 -7.28
C PHE A 62 -0.37 -3.46 -7.97
N LYS A 63 -1.59 -2.96 -8.23
CA LYS A 63 -2.61 -3.65 -9.03
C LYS A 63 -2.07 -4.09 -10.39
N GLN A 64 -1.46 -3.18 -11.14
CA GLN A 64 -0.94 -3.48 -12.48
C GLN A 64 0.10 -4.60 -12.44
N LEU A 65 1.05 -4.53 -11.51
CA LEU A 65 2.11 -5.54 -11.37
C LEU A 65 1.52 -6.90 -10.95
N ALA A 66 0.65 -6.93 -9.93
CA ALA A 66 0.01 -8.16 -9.46
C ALA A 66 -0.80 -8.85 -10.57
N GLU A 67 -1.57 -8.08 -11.34
CA GLU A 67 -2.38 -8.61 -12.45
C GLU A 67 -1.50 -9.11 -13.61
N ALA A 68 -0.42 -8.40 -13.94
CA ALA A 68 0.49 -8.80 -15.01
C ALA A 68 1.30 -10.05 -14.64
N MET A 69 1.93 -10.06 -13.46
CA MET A 69 2.79 -11.18 -13.00
C MET A 69 2.00 -12.46 -12.73
N SER A 70 0.72 -12.34 -12.38
CA SER A 70 -0.16 -13.50 -12.16
C SER A 70 -0.78 -14.05 -13.46
N ASN A 71 -0.48 -13.45 -14.61
CA ASN A 71 -1.17 -13.69 -15.89
C ASN A 71 -2.70 -13.56 -15.74
N GLY A 72 -3.15 -12.52 -15.04
CA GLY A 72 -4.56 -12.22 -14.80
C GLY A 72 -5.25 -13.05 -13.72
N ARG A 73 -4.59 -14.07 -13.13
CA ARG A 73 -5.19 -14.94 -12.10
C ARG A 73 -5.43 -14.24 -10.77
N LEU A 74 -4.69 -13.18 -10.47
CA LEU A 74 -4.93 -12.31 -9.33
C LEU A 74 -5.43 -10.98 -9.87
N LYS A 75 -6.61 -10.55 -9.42
CA LYS A 75 -7.24 -9.26 -9.73
C LYS A 75 -7.36 -8.43 -8.46
N ILE A 76 -7.17 -7.11 -8.57
CA ILE A 76 -7.29 -6.20 -7.42
C ILE A 76 -8.30 -5.11 -7.73
N ARG A 77 -9.37 -5.04 -6.94
CA ARG A 77 -10.34 -3.93 -6.98
C ARG A 77 -9.95 -2.89 -5.94
N ILE A 78 -9.63 -1.67 -6.39
CA ILE A 78 -9.29 -0.56 -5.51
C ILE A 78 -10.55 0.25 -5.22
N ASP A 79 -10.89 0.40 -3.95
CA ASP A 79 -11.93 1.28 -3.46
C ASP A 79 -11.25 2.43 -2.69
N SER A 80 -11.29 3.64 -3.25
CA SER A 80 -10.80 4.86 -2.59
C SER A 80 -11.80 5.38 -1.56
N LYS A 81 -11.40 6.36 -0.73
CA LYS A 81 -12.26 6.93 0.33
C LYS A 81 -13.63 7.41 -0.17
N ASN A 82 -13.70 7.87 -1.41
CA ASN A 82 -14.95 8.32 -2.02
C ASN A 82 -15.99 7.19 -2.15
N LYS A 83 -15.55 5.91 -2.16
CA LYS A 83 -16.40 4.73 -2.23
C LYS A 83 -16.71 4.14 -0.87
N HIS A 84 -15.69 3.84 -0.04
CA HIS A 84 -15.91 3.23 1.28
C HIS A 84 -16.24 4.22 2.41
N LYS A 85 -16.14 5.54 2.16
CA LYS A 85 -16.55 6.64 3.06
C LYS A 85 -15.84 6.72 4.42
N SER A 86 -14.79 5.93 4.64
CA SER A 86 -14.03 5.89 5.90
C SER A 86 -12.52 5.93 5.64
N ALA A 87 -11.95 7.13 5.52
CA ALA A 87 -10.54 7.31 5.16
C ALA A 87 -9.56 6.74 6.20
N LEU A 88 -9.93 6.82 7.48
CA LEU A 88 -9.17 6.28 8.61
C LEU A 88 -9.75 4.94 9.12
N GLY A 89 -10.55 4.25 8.30
CA GLY A 89 -11.12 2.94 8.64
C GLY A 89 -10.29 1.74 8.15
N ILE A 90 -9.19 1.99 7.43
CA ILE A 90 -8.47 0.95 6.67
C ILE A 90 -7.98 -0.20 7.56
N PHE A 91 -7.46 0.11 8.74
CA PHE A 91 -7.01 -0.90 9.69
C PHE A 91 -8.13 -1.87 10.08
N ASP A 92 -9.32 -1.36 10.41
CA ASP A 92 -10.45 -2.20 10.83
C ASP A 92 -11.04 -2.98 9.65
N PHE A 93 -11.03 -2.39 8.46
CA PHE A 93 -11.45 -3.08 7.23
C PHE A 93 -10.60 -4.29 6.91
N VAL A 94 -9.27 -4.19 7.07
CA VAL A 94 -8.36 -5.32 6.84
C VAL A 94 -8.48 -6.32 7.99
N LYS A 95 -8.40 -5.86 9.24
CA LYS A 95 -8.53 -6.71 10.43
C LYS A 95 -9.79 -7.59 10.43
N SER A 96 -10.90 -7.05 9.95
CA SER A 96 -12.20 -7.76 9.94
C SER A 96 -12.42 -8.67 8.73
N GLY A 97 -11.56 -8.65 7.71
CA GLY A 97 -11.82 -9.37 6.46
C GLY A 97 -12.78 -8.66 5.50
N GLN A 98 -13.28 -7.46 5.84
CA GLN A 98 -14.12 -6.69 4.92
C GLN A 98 -13.37 -6.33 3.63
N TYR A 99 -12.09 -6.00 3.75
CA TYR A 99 -11.15 -5.81 2.65
C TYR A 99 -9.94 -6.71 2.84
N ASP A 100 -9.46 -7.30 1.76
CA ASP A 100 -8.29 -8.19 1.79
C ASP A 100 -6.99 -7.40 1.93
N LEU A 101 -6.99 -6.16 1.41
CA LEU A 101 -5.84 -5.28 1.34
C LEU A 101 -6.19 -3.86 1.81
N GLY A 102 -5.21 -3.16 2.36
CA GLY A 102 -5.28 -1.76 2.73
C GLY A 102 -4.05 -0.98 2.28
N HIS A 103 -4.20 0.30 1.93
CA HIS A 103 -3.05 1.20 1.72
C HIS A 103 -3.24 2.49 2.53
N SER A 104 -2.31 2.78 3.45
CA SER A 104 -2.42 3.88 4.42
C SER A 104 -1.08 4.21 5.09
N GLY A 105 -1.09 5.08 6.10
CA GLY A 105 0.07 5.34 6.98
C GLY A 105 -0.10 4.64 8.33
N SER A 106 0.91 3.90 8.78
CA SER A 106 0.89 3.11 10.02
C SER A 106 0.70 3.96 11.28
N TYR A 107 1.29 5.16 11.30
CA TYR A 107 1.13 6.14 12.37
C TYR A 107 -0.32 6.63 12.61
N TYR A 108 -1.28 6.39 11.69
CA TYR A 108 -2.68 6.75 11.89
C TYR A 108 -3.35 5.84 12.91
N TRP A 109 -2.75 4.68 13.18
CA TRP A 109 -3.28 3.66 14.08
C TRP A 109 -2.74 3.78 15.50
N LYS A 110 -2.08 4.90 15.86
CA LYS A 110 -1.52 5.13 17.20
C LYS A 110 -2.51 4.91 18.34
N GLY A 111 -3.80 5.23 18.11
CA GLY A 111 -4.86 5.04 19.09
C GLY A 111 -5.35 3.59 19.23
N LYS A 112 -4.93 2.69 18.33
CA LYS A 112 -5.20 1.25 18.37
C LYS A 112 -4.02 0.48 18.95
N ASP A 113 -2.81 0.82 18.54
CA ASP A 113 -1.56 0.31 19.09
C ASP A 113 -0.48 1.36 18.88
N ILE A 114 0.11 1.84 19.98
CA ILE A 114 1.11 2.92 19.93
C ILE A 114 2.36 2.51 19.14
N ASN A 115 2.66 1.20 19.06
CA ASN A 115 3.84 0.70 18.36
C ASN A 115 3.72 0.82 16.84
N THR A 116 2.54 1.13 16.29
CA THR A 116 2.42 1.37 14.85
C THR A 116 3.08 2.68 14.41
N LEU A 117 3.40 3.59 15.33
CA LEU A 117 4.07 4.86 15.04
C LEU A 117 5.40 4.65 14.29
N PHE A 118 6.21 3.69 14.76
CA PHE A 118 7.59 3.49 14.30
C PHE A 118 7.73 3.00 12.86
N PHE A 119 6.65 2.51 12.24
CA PHE A 119 6.69 1.95 10.89
C PHE A 119 6.20 2.91 9.80
N THR A 120 6.11 4.21 10.13
CA THR A 120 5.91 5.27 9.14
C THR A 120 7.08 6.24 9.17
N SER A 121 7.26 6.95 10.28
CA SER A 121 8.38 7.86 10.50
C SER A 121 8.35 8.34 11.94
N MET A 122 9.52 8.68 12.48
CA MET A 122 9.66 9.41 13.73
C MET A 122 10.35 10.76 13.48
N PRO A 123 10.05 11.80 14.27
CA PRO A 123 10.81 13.04 14.25
C PRO A 123 12.31 12.79 14.47
N PHE A 124 13.16 13.37 13.63
CA PHE A 124 14.63 13.24 13.69
C PHE A 124 15.15 11.82 13.39
N ASP A 125 14.36 11.02 12.68
CA ASP A 125 14.71 9.66 12.31
C ASP A 125 15.44 9.59 10.96
N MET A 126 15.63 8.37 10.48
CA MET A 126 16.19 7.98 9.20
C MET A 126 15.59 8.73 8.00
N THR A 127 16.45 8.96 7.00
CA THR A 127 16.05 9.30 5.64
C THR A 127 15.38 8.11 4.95
N ALA A 128 14.76 8.34 3.77
CA ALA A 128 14.11 7.28 3.02
C ALA A 128 15.06 6.09 2.72
N THR A 129 16.29 6.38 2.29
CA THR A 129 17.29 5.35 1.97
C THR A 129 17.68 4.53 3.19
N GLU A 130 17.91 5.17 4.33
CA GLU A 130 18.26 4.51 5.59
C GLU A 130 17.08 3.67 6.11
N GLN A 131 15.87 4.21 6.05
CA GLN A 131 14.66 3.51 6.48
C GLN A 131 14.40 2.27 5.61
N HIS A 132 14.57 2.39 4.28
CA HIS A 132 14.50 1.23 3.38
C HIS A 132 15.56 0.19 3.73
N ALA A 133 16.81 0.59 3.99
CA ALA A 133 17.86 -0.34 4.40
C ALA A 133 17.51 -1.03 5.74
N TRP A 134 16.91 -0.30 6.68
CA TRP A 134 16.49 -0.87 7.96
C TRP A 134 15.36 -1.90 7.81
N PHE A 135 14.36 -1.63 6.98
CA PHE A 135 13.29 -2.60 6.73
C PHE A 135 13.77 -3.85 6.01
N GLU A 136 14.63 -3.71 4.99
CA GLU A 136 15.08 -4.81 4.15
C GLU A 136 16.19 -5.65 4.81
N TYR A 137 17.10 -5.00 5.55
CA TYR A 137 18.31 -5.65 6.08
C TYR A 137 18.52 -5.45 7.58
N GLY A 138 17.87 -4.46 8.20
CA GLY A 138 18.09 -4.06 9.59
C GLY A 138 17.08 -4.60 10.60
N GLY A 139 16.21 -5.53 10.21
CA GLY A 139 15.23 -6.13 11.11
C GLY A 139 13.89 -5.38 11.23
N GLY A 140 13.68 -4.33 10.42
CA GLY A 140 12.49 -3.49 10.51
C GLY A 140 11.21 -4.21 10.13
N GLN A 141 11.25 -5.08 9.12
CA GLN A 141 10.09 -5.86 8.69
C GLN A 141 9.66 -6.88 9.77
N GLU A 142 10.62 -7.51 10.45
CA GLU A 142 10.37 -8.47 11.54
C GLU A 142 9.75 -7.79 12.76
N LEU A 143 10.19 -6.57 13.07
CA LEU A 143 9.57 -5.76 14.12
C LEU A 143 8.15 -5.34 13.75
N MET A 144 7.93 -4.94 12.49
CA MET A 144 6.60 -4.60 11.98
C MET A 144 5.66 -5.81 12.06
N ASP A 145 6.14 -6.99 11.67
CA ASP A 145 5.37 -8.24 11.75
C ASP A 145 4.96 -8.57 13.18
N LYS A 146 5.87 -8.44 14.16
CA LYS A 146 5.55 -8.70 15.58
C LYS A 146 4.44 -7.80 16.11
N VAL A 147 4.39 -6.54 15.66
CA VAL A 147 3.35 -5.59 16.07
C VAL A 147 2.03 -5.93 15.38
N TYR A 148 2.05 -6.09 14.06
CA TYR A 148 0.84 -6.28 13.26
C TYR A 148 0.22 -7.68 13.37
N ALA A 149 1.00 -8.72 13.67
CA ALA A 149 0.50 -10.09 13.86
C ALA A 149 -0.51 -10.19 15.01
N LYS A 150 -0.38 -9.36 16.06
CA LYS A 150 -1.36 -9.26 17.17
C LYS A 150 -2.76 -8.87 16.69
N HIS A 151 -2.84 -8.28 15.51
CA HIS A 151 -4.06 -7.78 14.91
C HIS A 151 -4.53 -8.63 13.74
N GLY A 152 -3.86 -9.75 13.44
CA GLY A 152 -4.18 -10.58 12.27
C GLY A 152 -3.93 -9.85 10.95
N ILE A 153 -2.90 -8.99 10.91
CA ILE A 153 -2.52 -8.20 9.73
C ILE A 153 -1.04 -8.46 9.42
N LYS A 154 -0.71 -8.60 8.15
CA LYS A 154 0.65 -8.47 7.61
C LYS A 154 0.80 -7.07 7.01
N SER A 155 1.77 -6.29 7.50
CA SER A 155 2.09 -4.97 6.94
C SER A 155 3.40 -5.05 6.16
N ILE A 156 3.50 -4.32 5.05
CA ILE A 156 4.73 -4.16 4.24
C ILE A 156 4.85 -2.70 3.79
N ILE A 157 6.04 -2.25 3.42
CA ILE A 157 6.23 -0.89 2.90
C ILE A 157 5.44 -0.70 1.60
N GLY A 158 4.72 0.41 1.50
CA GLY A 158 3.87 0.83 0.38
C GLY A 158 4.32 2.11 -0.33
N GLY A 159 5.42 2.72 0.11
CA GLY A 159 6.08 3.84 -0.56
C GLY A 159 6.61 4.88 0.43
N ASN A 160 7.56 5.70 0.00
CA ASN A 160 8.17 6.74 0.83
C ASN A 160 8.10 8.11 0.14
N THR A 161 7.79 9.18 0.88
CA THR A 161 7.73 10.54 0.32
C THR A 161 9.07 11.26 0.26
N GLY A 162 10.11 10.69 0.86
CA GLY A 162 11.27 11.45 1.28
C GLY A 162 10.92 12.41 2.42
N ASN A 163 11.85 13.31 2.72
CA ASN A 163 11.68 14.30 3.76
C ASN A 163 10.52 15.25 3.44
N GLN A 164 9.62 15.38 4.41
CA GLN A 164 8.47 16.26 4.31
C GLN A 164 8.79 17.69 4.75
N MET A 165 7.91 18.63 4.41
CA MET A 165 7.98 20.03 4.87
C MET A 165 7.40 20.18 6.29
N GLY A 166 7.79 21.23 7.00
CA GLY A 166 7.34 21.53 8.37
C GLY A 166 5.89 21.98 8.46
N GLY A 167 5.29 22.36 7.33
CA GLY A 167 3.87 22.65 7.18
C GLY A 167 3.58 24.07 6.73
N TRP A 168 2.29 24.38 6.68
CA TRP A 168 1.69 25.65 6.30
C TRP A 168 1.07 26.34 7.51
N PHE A 169 1.40 27.60 7.69
CA PHE A 169 1.05 28.39 8.86
C PHE A 169 0.36 29.70 8.44
N LYS A 170 -0.68 30.09 9.19
CA LYS A 170 -1.33 31.40 9.02
C LYS A 170 -0.53 32.56 9.62
N LYS A 171 0.33 32.27 10.59
CA LYS A 171 1.17 33.23 11.32
C LYS A 171 2.58 32.65 11.44
N GLU A 172 3.57 33.53 11.53
CA GLU A 172 4.95 33.10 11.79
C GLU A 172 5.07 32.46 13.17
N ILE A 173 5.99 31.50 13.28
CA ILE A 173 6.36 30.83 14.53
C ILE A 173 7.84 31.13 14.74
N ASN A 174 8.15 32.00 15.70
CA ASN A 174 9.51 32.46 15.98
C ASN A 174 10.02 31.98 17.34
N THR A 175 9.10 31.66 18.25
CA THR A 175 9.38 31.24 19.63
C THR A 175 8.58 30.00 20.00
N ILE A 176 8.98 29.31 21.08
CA ILE A 176 8.21 28.18 21.61
C ILE A 176 6.85 28.63 22.16
N GLU A 177 6.75 29.87 22.62
CA GLU A 177 5.50 30.51 23.05
C GLU A 177 4.45 30.55 21.93
N ASP A 178 4.87 30.77 20.68
CA ASP A 178 3.97 30.84 19.52
C ASP A 178 3.26 29.50 19.25
N LEU A 179 3.81 28.40 19.77
CA LEU A 179 3.20 27.06 19.67
C LEU A 179 2.08 26.85 20.69
N LYS A 180 2.04 27.62 21.79
CA LYS A 180 1.06 27.43 22.86
C LYS A 180 -0.35 27.74 22.34
N GLY A 181 -1.21 26.72 22.36
CA GLY A 181 -2.58 26.79 21.89
C GLY A 181 -2.76 26.67 20.37
N LEU A 182 -1.68 26.55 19.59
CA LEU A 182 -1.73 26.41 18.14
C LEU A 182 -2.52 25.16 17.74
N LYS A 183 -3.66 25.32 17.06
CA LYS A 183 -4.43 24.17 16.55
C LYS A 183 -3.79 23.70 15.24
N MET A 184 -2.99 22.65 15.30
CA MET A 184 -2.25 22.15 14.13
C MET A 184 -2.74 20.78 13.73
N ARG A 185 -2.98 20.55 12.43
CA ARG A 185 -3.08 19.18 11.92
C ARG A 185 -1.66 18.62 11.77
N ILE A 186 -1.32 17.63 12.58
CA ILE A 186 -0.03 16.94 12.57
C ILE A 186 -0.19 15.52 13.16
N PRO A 187 0.02 14.45 12.37
CA PRO A 187 -0.17 13.07 12.80
C PRO A 187 1.08 12.51 13.50
N GLY A 188 0.97 11.24 13.90
CA GLY A 188 2.09 10.46 14.42
C GLY A 188 2.67 10.99 15.73
N PHE A 189 3.94 10.70 15.94
CA PHE A 189 4.68 11.11 17.14
C PHE A 189 5.03 12.60 17.14
N ALA A 190 5.13 13.22 15.96
CA ALA A 190 5.33 14.67 15.84
C ALA A 190 4.20 15.45 16.54
N GLY A 191 2.95 14.95 16.45
CA GLY A 191 1.84 15.49 17.21
C GLY A 191 2.03 15.41 18.73
N GLU A 192 2.61 14.33 19.26
CA GLU A 192 2.89 14.21 20.70
C GLU A 192 3.96 15.22 21.15
N ILE A 193 5.00 15.44 20.34
CA ILE A 193 6.02 16.46 20.61
C ILE A 193 5.39 17.87 20.60
N MET A 194 4.55 18.17 19.61
CA MET A 194 3.86 19.45 19.52
C MET A 194 2.90 19.68 20.69
N ALA A 195 2.22 18.62 21.16
CA ALA A 195 1.40 18.70 22.37
C ALA A 195 2.23 19.00 23.62
N ALA A 196 3.41 18.40 23.76
CA ALA A 196 4.30 18.61 24.90
C ALA A 196 4.78 20.07 25.03
N VAL A 197 4.88 20.81 23.92
CA VAL A 197 5.22 22.24 23.88
C VAL A 197 3.98 23.16 23.90
N GLY A 198 2.78 22.60 24.08
CA GLY A 198 1.55 23.35 24.31
C GLY A 198 0.65 23.55 23.09
N ALA A 199 1.00 23.00 21.92
CA ALA A 199 0.12 23.00 20.76
C ALA A 199 -1.06 22.03 20.94
N LYS A 200 -2.04 22.12 20.05
CA LYS A 200 -3.25 21.29 20.02
C LYS A 200 -3.27 20.46 18.73
N PRO A 201 -2.55 19.33 18.67
CA PRO A 201 -2.49 18.50 17.48
C PRO A 201 -3.86 17.86 17.21
N THR A 202 -4.22 17.77 15.93
CA THR A 202 -5.42 17.06 15.47
C THR A 202 -5.08 16.18 14.28
N ASN A 203 -5.87 15.13 14.07
CA ASN A 203 -5.76 14.31 12.87
C ASN A 203 -7.02 14.49 12.03
N ILE A 204 -6.86 15.03 10.82
CA ILE A 204 -7.93 15.31 9.88
C ILE A 204 -7.60 14.59 8.56
N PRO A 205 -8.57 13.90 7.94
CA PRO A 205 -8.37 13.27 6.64
C PRO A 205 -7.96 14.27 5.55
N ALA A 206 -7.08 13.84 4.63
CA ALA A 206 -6.46 14.72 3.62
C ALA A 206 -7.44 15.62 2.86
N GLY A 207 -8.60 15.10 2.48
CA GLY A 207 -9.58 15.86 1.67
C GLY A 207 -10.41 16.89 2.45
N GLU A 208 -10.21 17.01 3.76
CA GLU A 208 -10.89 18.01 4.61
C GLU A 208 -9.91 19.09 5.09
N LEU A 209 -8.61 18.94 4.82
CA LEU A 209 -7.55 19.83 5.32
C LEU A 209 -7.72 21.28 4.88
N TYR A 210 -7.98 21.52 3.58
CA TYR A 210 -8.16 22.87 3.07
C TYR A 210 -9.32 23.57 3.76
N THR A 211 -10.48 22.90 3.86
CA THR A 211 -11.67 23.47 4.48
C THR A 211 -11.49 23.68 5.98
N ALA A 212 -10.81 22.78 6.68
CA ALA A 212 -10.49 22.94 8.10
C ALA A 212 -9.58 24.15 8.35
N LEU A 213 -8.59 24.36 7.47
CA LEU A 213 -7.72 25.53 7.52
C LEU A 213 -8.47 26.81 7.18
N ASP A 214 -9.22 26.83 6.08
CA ASP A 214 -10.01 27.98 5.60
C ASP A 214 -11.01 28.48 6.65
N ARG A 215 -11.74 27.55 7.27
CA ARG A 215 -12.73 27.86 8.32
C ARG A 215 -12.13 28.16 9.70
N GLY A 216 -10.82 28.03 9.88
CA GLY A 216 -10.16 28.27 11.17
C GLY A 216 -10.39 27.19 12.23
N THR A 217 -10.86 26.01 11.82
CA THR A 217 -10.87 24.82 12.69
C THR A 217 -9.44 24.50 13.13
N ILE A 218 -8.48 24.65 12.22
CA ILE A 218 -7.03 24.60 12.48
C ILE A 218 -6.37 25.90 12.03
N ASP A 219 -5.27 26.25 12.69
CA ASP A 219 -4.47 27.45 12.44
C ASP A 219 -3.24 27.14 11.57
N ALA A 220 -2.80 25.87 11.58
CA ALA A 220 -1.69 25.36 10.80
C ALA A 220 -1.92 23.88 10.43
N LEU A 221 -1.17 23.38 9.45
CA LEU A 221 -1.15 21.96 9.11
C LEU A 221 0.18 21.57 8.48
N GLU A 222 0.58 20.32 8.65
CA GLU A 222 1.52 19.66 7.74
C GLU A 222 0.79 18.67 6.82
N TRP A 223 1.44 18.29 5.72
CA TRP A 223 0.89 17.27 4.82
C TRP A 223 1.97 16.40 4.18
N VAL A 224 2.70 16.94 3.19
CA VAL A 224 3.83 16.23 2.56
C VAL A 224 4.93 17.21 2.17
N GLY A 225 4.62 18.16 1.30
CA GLY A 225 5.61 19.06 0.69
C GLY A 225 5.24 19.41 -0.75
N PRO A 226 6.14 20.06 -1.51
CA PRO A 226 5.80 20.65 -2.81
C PRO A 226 5.14 19.68 -3.81
N SER A 227 5.48 18.39 -3.73
CA SER A 227 4.93 17.34 -4.59
C SER A 227 3.42 17.17 -4.49
N LEU A 228 2.81 17.45 -3.32
CA LEU A 228 1.38 17.25 -3.07
C LEU A 228 0.68 18.46 -2.45
N ASP A 229 1.39 19.39 -1.83
CA ASP A 229 0.76 20.48 -1.08
C ASP A 229 0.15 21.56 -1.97
N LEU A 230 0.80 21.90 -3.09
CA LEU A 230 0.34 22.97 -3.99
C LEU A 230 -1.06 22.69 -4.56
N ARG A 231 -1.32 21.44 -4.96
CA ARG A 231 -2.63 21.00 -5.45
C ARG A 231 -3.71 20.98 -4.38
N MET A 232 -3.33 20.92 -3.09
CA MET A 232 -4.27 20.98 -1.98
C MET A 232 -4.70 22.43 -1.67
N GLY A 233 -3.97 23.43 -2.18
CA GLY A 233 -4.39 24.82 -2.10
C GLY A 233 -3.97 25.56 -0.84
N PHE A 234 -3.20 24.96 0.07
CA PHE A 234 -2.89 25.54 1.39
C PHE A 234 -2.28 26.95 1.34
N HIS A 235 -1.39 27.20 0.38
CA HIS A 235 -0.81 28.52 0.07
C HIS A 235 -1.81 29.69 -0.09
N LYS A 236 -3.09 29.41 -0.39
CA LYS A 236 -4.13 30.45 -0.55
C LYS A 236 -4.66 30.97 0.80
N VAL A 237 -4.48 30.18 1.87
CA VAL A 237 -5.08 30.42 3.19
C VAL A 237 -4.01 30.55 4.28
N ALA A 238 -2.92 29.81 4.15
CA ALA A 238 -1.74 29.88 5.01
C ALA A 238 -0.53 30.15 4.12
N PRO A 239 -0.06 31.40 4.02
CA PRO A 239 0.98 31.78 3.05
C PRO A 239 2.39 31.38 3.49
N ILE A 240 2.60 31.05 4.76
CA ILE A 240 3.91 30.74 5.31
C ILE A 240 4.11 29.22 5.24
N ILE A 241 5.17 28.80 4.55
CA ILE A 241 5.64 27.41 4.56
C ILE A 241 6.95 27.31 5.31
N THR A 242 7.06 26.37 6.23
CA THR A 242 8.31 26.13 6.98
C THR A 242 9.03 24.90 6.42
N GLN A 243 10.36 24.98 6.33
CA GLN A 243 11.17 23.78 6.17
C GLN A 243 10.99 22.90 7.41
N ALA A 244 11.01 21.58 7.23
CA ALA A 244 10.95 20.69 8.39
C ALA A 244 12.17 20.90 9.28
N GLY A 245 11.95 21.43 10.50
CA GLY A 245 12.93 21.36 11.58
C GLY A 245 13.07 19.95 12.15
N MET A 246 12.07 19.08 11.91
CA MET A 246 12.04 17.67 12.25
C MET A 246 12.02 16.86 10.94
N SER A 247 13.19 16.60 10.36
CA SER A 247 13.33 15.72 9.19
C SER A 247 12.52 14.43 9.40
N GLN A 248 11.55 14.17 8.52
CA GLN A 248 10.69 12.99 8.54
C GLN A 248 10.55 12.44 7.13
N ALA A 249 11.27 11.36 6.83
CA ALA A 249 10.97 10.53 5.68
C ALA A 249 9.79 9.63 6.02
N VAL A 250 8.67 9.81 5.32
CA VAL A 250 7.40 9.17 5.69
C VAL A 250 7.15 7.96 4.80
N SER A 251 7.16 6.77 5.41
CA SER A 251 6.72 5.52 4.79
C SER A 251 5.23 5.26 4.97
N TYR A 252 4.56 4.98 3.87
CA TYR A 252 3.21 4.41 3.82
C TYR A 252 3.31 2.91 3.67
N ASN A 253 2.26 2.18 4.06
CA ASN A 253 2.26 0.72 4.12
C ASN A 253 1.09 0.11 3.36
N PHE A 254 1.33 -1.04 2.75
CA PHE A 254 0.27 -1.99 2.39
C PHE A 254 0.01 -2.91 3.58
N SER A 255 -1.26 -3.07 3.94
CA SER A 255 -1.71 -4.05 4.93
C SER A 255 -2.48 -5.17 4.23
N LEU A 256 -2.24 -6.41 4.64
CA LEU A 256 -2.84 -7.64 4.13
C LEU A 256 -3.33 -8.48 5.30
N ILE A 257 -4.28 -9.39 5.04
CA ILE A 257 -4.69 -10.45 5.99
C ILE A 257 -3.71 -11.61 5.91
#